data_AF-A0AAQ0ZLV7-F1
#
_entry.id   AF-A0AAQ0ZLV7-F1
#
_cell.length_a   1.000
_cell.length_b   1.000
_cell.length_c   1.000
_cell.angle_alpha   90.00
_cell.angle_beta   90.00
_cell.angle_gamma   90.00
#
_symmetry.space_group_name_H-M   'P 1'
#
loop_
_entity.id
_entity.type
_entity.pdbx_description
1 polymer ?
#
loop_
_entity_poly.entity_id
_entity_poly.type
_entity_poly.pdbx_seq_one_letter_code
_entity_poly.pdbx_strand_id
1 'polypeptide(L)'
;MLAQALTDQGCPISAPYLSQLRNGVRTRPAPRYVERIAEYFAVPLSYFYDLPYERSDDSGEDRDRERVAISEIDDDGVRRLLLHAHGLSAEAMDLLLQFAERLNVLG
;
A
#
# COMPACT_ATOMS: atom_id res chain seq x y z
N MET A 1 -10.05 -13.09 -7.03
CA MET A 1 -10.03 -11.63 -6.80
C MET A 1 -8.77 -10.96 -7.33
N LEU A 2 -7.54 -11.12 -6.80
CA LEU A 2 -6.35 -10.49 -7.43
C LEU A 2 -5.82 -11.23 -8.68
N ALA A 3 -5.62 -12.55 -8.60
CA ALA A 3 -5.09 -13.34 -9.72
C ALA A 3 -5.95 -13.22 -10.99
N GLN A 4 -7.26 -13.28 -10.81
CA GLN A 4 -8.23 -13.12 -11.90
C GLN A 4 -8.17 -11.70 -12.47
N ALA A 5 -8.21 -10.66 -11.63
CA ALA A 5 -8.16 -9.28 -12.10
C ALA A 5 -6.88 -8.96 -12.88
N LEU A 6 -5.73 -9.44 -12.42
CA LEU A 6 -4.46 -9.29 -13.15
C LEU A 6 -4.47 -10.05 -14.48
N THR A 7 -5.09 -11.24 -14.50
CA THR A 7 -5.24 -12.04 -15.71
C THR A 7 -6.15 -11.34 -16.73
N ASP A 8 -7.27 -10.76 -16.29
CA ASP A 8 -8.21 -10.00 -17.13
C ASP A 8 -7.56 -8.73 -17.70
N GLN A 9 -6.56 -8.17 -17.00
CA GLN A 9 -5.74 -7.04 -17.45
C GLN A 9 -4.54 -7.44 -18.33
N GLY A 10 -4.51 -8.68 -18.82
CA GLY A 10 -3.45 -9.17 -19.72
C GLY A 10 -2.14 -9.55 -19.01
N CYS A 11 -2.15 -9.67 -17.69
CA CYS A 11 -1.02 -10.13 -16.88
C CYS A 11 -1.35 -11.47 -16.19
N PRO A 12 -1.31 -12.59 -16.93
CA PRO A 12 -1.71 -13.89 -16.39
C PRO A 12 -0.79 -14.30 -15.23
N ILE A 13 -1.38 -14.52 -14.06
CA ILE A 13 -0.68 -14.88 -12.83
C ILE A 13 -1.51 -15.91 -12.05
N SER A 14 -0.85 -16.94 -11.52
CA SER A 14 -1.56 -18.01 -10.81
C SER A 14 -1.77 -17.64 -9.34
N ALA A 15 -2.91 -18.07 -8.78
CA ALA A 15 -3.19 -17.90 -7.35
C ALA A 15 -2.12 -18.56 -6.44
N PRO A 16 -1.58 -19.76 -6.76
CA PRO A 16 -0.48 -20.35 -6.01
C PRO A 16 0.79 -19.48 -6.02
N TYR A 17 1.12 -18.86 -7.15
CA TYR A 17 2.30 -17.99 -7.26
C TYR A 17 2.16 -16.74 -6.40
N LEU A 18 0.98 -16.10 -6.38
CA LEU A 18 0.69 -14.99 -5.47
C LEU A 18 0.78 -15.42 -3.99
N SER A 19 0.32 -16.62 -3.65
CA SER A 19 0.46 -17.16 -2.30
C SER A 19 1.93 -17.32 -1.90
N GLN A 20 2.77 -17.84 -2.81
CA GLN A 20 4.21 -17.95 -2.59
C GLN A 20 4.89 -16.59 -2.41
N LEU A 21 4.44 -15.55 -3.13
CA LEU A 21 4.95 -14.18 -2.95
C LEU A 21 4.58 -13.62 -1.57
N ARG A 22 3.32 -13.79 -1.14
CA ARG A 22 2.86 -13.32 0.18
C ARG A 22 3.59 -13.99 1.33
N ASN A 23 3.87 -15.28 1.20
CA ASN A 23 4.52 -16.06 2.26
C ASN A 23 6.05 -16.03 2.17
N GLY A 24 6.63 -15.21 1.29
CA GLY A 24 8.09 -15.08 1.14
C GLY A 24 8.80 -16.31 0.54
N VAL A 25 8.07 -17.36 0.15
CA VAL A 25 8.62 -18.53 -0.57
C VAL A 25 9.22 -18.12 -1.92
N ARG A 26 8.61 -17.12 -2.56
CA ARG A 26 9.16 -16.41 -3.70
C ARG A 26 9.29 -14.94 -3.32
N THR A 27 10.43 -14.34 -3.65
CA THR A 27 10.73 -12.95 -3.26
C THR A 27 11.05 -12.05 -4.45
N ARG A 28 11.24 -12.62 -5.64
CA ARG A 28 11.60 -11.89 -6.86
C ARG A 28 10.59 -12.12 -7.97
N PRO A 29 9.43 -11.44 -7.92
CA PRO A 29 8.53 -11.39 -9.07
C PRO A 29 9.19 -10.65 -10.25
N ALA A 30 8.77 -10.98 -11.48
CA ALA A 30 9.16 -10.20 -12.64
C ALA A 30 8.57 -8.76 -12.53
N PRO A 31 9.28 -7.72 -13.00
CA PRO A 31 8.85 -6.31 -12.86
C PRO A 31 7.41 -6.07 -13.33
N ARG A 32 7.02 -6.66 -14.47
CA ARG A 32 5.65 -6.59 -15.01
C ARG A 32 4.54 -6.97 -14.03
N TYR A 33 4.80 -7.89 -13.09
CA TYR A 33 3.82 -8.28 -12.10
C TYR A 33 3.73 -7.23 -11.00
N VAL A 34 4.86 -6.64 -10.60
CA VAL A 34 4.91 -5.57 -9.60
C VAL A 34 4.18 -4.33 -10.12
N GLU A 35 4.42 -3.95 -11.37
CA GLU A 35 3.72 -2.84 -12.05
C GLU A 35 2.20 -3.04 -12.04
N ARG A 36 1.72 -4.22 -12.44
CA ARG A 36 0.28 -4.50 -12.51
C ARG A 36 -0.38 -4.59 -11.13
N ILE A 37 0.35 -5.11 -10.15
CA ILE A 37 -0.11 -5.11 -8.75
C ILE A 37 -0.20 -3.66 -8.24
N ALA A 38 0.79 -2.81 -8.53
CA ALA A 38 0.79 -1.40 -8.16
C ALA A 38 -0.41 -0.65 -8.78
N GLU A 39 -0.67 -0.86 -10.07
CA GLU A 39 -1.84 -0.32 -10.76
C GLU A 39 -3.17 -0.80 -10.14
N TYR A 40 -3.30 -2.10 -9.86
CA TYR A 40 -4.51 -2.68 -9.27
C TYR A 40 -4.83 -2.05 -7.90
N PHE A 41 -3.80 -1.79 -7.09
CA PHE A 41 -3.96 -1.16 -5.77
C PHE A 41 -3.89 0.37 -5.79
N ALA A 42 -3.72 0.98 -6.97
CA ALA A 42 -3.54 2.42 -7.14
C ALA A 42 -2.42 3.01 -6.26
N VAL A 43 -1.30 2.28 -6.11
CA VAL A 43 -0.11 2.72 -5.37
C VAL A 43 1.05 3.02 -6.34
N PRO A 44 1.97 3.93 -6.01
CA PRO A 44 3.16 4.15 -6.82
C PRO A 44 4.08 2.93 -6.79
N LEU A 45 4.81 2.69 -7.89
CA LEU A 45 5.72 1.55 -8.01
C LEU A 45 6.81 1.53 -6.92
N SER A 46 7.25 2.71 -6.46
CA SER A 46 8.19 2.89 -5.35
C SER A 46 7.78 2.20 -4.06
N TYR A 47 6.47 2.00 -3.84
CA TYR A 47 5.95 1.25 -2.69
C TYR A 47 6.60 -0.14 -2.54
N PHE A 48 6.95 -0.79 -3.65
CA PHE A 48 7.56 -2.12 -3.63
C PHE A 48 9.08 -2.13 -3.55
N TYR A 49 9.75 -0.98 -3.75
CA TYR A 49 11.21 -0.90 -3.88
C TYR A 49 11.89 -0.05 -2.80
N ASP A 50 11.19 0.94 -2.24
CA ASP A 50 11.76 1.89 -1.27
C ASP A 50 11.49 1.49 0.19
N LEU A 51 10.76 0.38 0.41
CA LEU A 51 10.62 -0.19 1.75
C LEU A 51 11.97 -0.81 2.17
N PRO A 52 12.52 -0.44 3.34
CA PRO A 52 13.66 -1.15 3.90
C PRO A 52 13.32 -2.64 3.97
N TYR A 53 14.12 -3.47 3.31
CA TYR A 53 13.96 -4.93 3.31
C TYR A 53 14.35 -5.45 4.70
N GLU A 54 13.56 -5.14 5.71
CA GLU A 54 13.66 -5.78 7.01
C GLU A 54 13.10 -7.19 6.84
N ARG A 55 14.02 -8.13 6.68
CA ARG A 55 13.75 -9.56 6.88
C ARG A 55 13.42 -9.75 8.36
N SER A 56 12.21 -9.40 8.75
CA SER A 56 11.63 -9.78 10.03
C SER A 56 11.09 -11.19 9.84
N ASP A 57 11.79 -12.15 10.44
CA ASP A 57 11.34 -13.51 10.70
C ASP A 57 10.30 -13.58 11.83
N ASP A 58 9.65 -12.46 12.15
CA ASP A 58 8.69 -12.36 13.21
C ASP A 58 7.38 -11.79 12.67
N SER A 59 6.38 -12.67 12.63
CA SER A 59 4.97 -12.38 12.85
C SER A 59 4.42 -11.10 12.18
N GLY A 60 3.79 -11.29 11.02
CA GLY A 60 2.96 -10.29 10.34
C GLY A 60 1.69 -9.87 11.11
N GLU A 61 1.72 -9.93 12.43
CA GLU A 61 0.59 -9.64 13.32
C GLU A 61 0.74 -8.28 14.01
N ASP A 62 1.96 -7.74 14.13
CA ASP A 62 2.18 -6.46 14.84
C ASP A 62 2.16 -5.22 13.93
N ARG A 63 2.52 -5.33 12.64
CA ARG A 63 2.35 -4.22 11.68
C ARG A 63 0.90 -4.03 11.22
N ASP A 64 0.02 -4.96 11.54
CA ASP A 64 -1.41 -4.86 11.28
C ASP A 64 -2.16 -4.05 12.36
N ARG A 65 -1.51 -3.70 13.48
CA ARG A 65 -2.15 -2.95 14.57
C ARG A 65 -2.25 -1.45 14.34
N GLU A 66 -1.44 -0.89 13.44
CA GLU A 66 -1.60 0.49 12.94
C GLU A 66 -2.36 0.52 11.60
N ARG A 67 -3.15 -0.51 11.29
CA ARG A 67 -4.03 -0.50 10.12
C ARG A 67 -5.34 0.17 10.53
N VAL A 68 -5.33 1.50 10.61
CA VAL A 68 -6.58 2.28 10.60
C VAL A 68 -7.40 1.76 9.43
N ALA A 69 -8.61 1.29 9.70
CA ALA A 69 -9.50 0.73 8.71
C ALA A 69 -9.92 1.85 7.74
N ILE A 70 -9.11 2.10 6.71
CA ILE A 70 -9.38 3.09 5.64
C ILE A 70 -10.74 2.80 4.96
N SER A 71 -11.25 1.57 5.08
CA SER A 71 -12.58 1.15 4.61
C SER A 71 -13.75 1.75 5.40
N GLU A 72 -13.54 2.25 6.61
CA GLU A 72 -14.59 2.90 7.43
C GLU A 72 -14.67 4.41 7.19
N ILE A 73 -13.74 4.97 6.40
CA ILE A 73 -13.70 6.38 6.04
C ILE A 73 -14.59 6.57 4.80
N ASP A 74 -15.77 7.15 5.01
CA ASP A 74 -16.78 7.39 3.96
C ASP A 74 -16.50 8.65 3.13
N ASP A 75 -15.48 9.42 3.51
CA ASP A 75 -15.03 10.62 2.79
C ASP A 75 -13.92 10.29 1.77
N ASP A 76 -14.25 10.40 0.48
CA ASP A 76 -13.32 10.14 -0.63
C ASP A 76 -12.09 11.07 -0.63
N GLY A 77 -12.21 12.28 -0.07
CA GLY A 77 -11.11 13.23 0.09
C GLY A 77 -10.12 12.77 1.14
N VAL A 78 -10.62 12.34 2.30
CA VAL A 78 -9.80 11.78 3.39
C VAL A 78 -9.13 10.48 2.94
N ARG A 79 -9.83 9.62 2.20
CA ARG A 79 -9.27 8.39 1.64
C ARG A 79 -8.10 8.67 0.69
N ARG A 80 -8.25 9.65 -0.22
CA ARG A 80 -7.16 10.08 -1.11
C ARG A 80 -5.97 10.64 -0.34
N LEU A 81 -6.22 11.45 0.68
CA LEU A 81 -5.16 12.01 1.52
C LEU A 81 -4.35 10.89 2.19
N LEU A 82 -5.02 9.90 2.77
CA LEU A 82 -4.37 8.76 3.45
C LEU A 82 -3.57 7.88 2.48
N LEU A 83 -4.07 7.64 1.28
CA LEU A 83 -3.33 6.91 0.24
C LEU A 83 -2.02 7.61 -0.15
N HIS A 84 -1.98 8.94 -0.13
CA HIS A 84 -0.78 9.73 -0.42
C HIS A 84 0.12 9.95 0.81
N ALA A 85 -0.43 9.85 2.02
CA ALA A 85 0.31 10.08 3.26
C ALA A 85 1.28 8.93 3.60
N HIS A 86 1.04 7.71 3.11
CA HIS A 86 1.83 6.50 3.40
C HIS A 86 3.30 6.57 2.92
N GLY A 87 3.69 7.56 2.11
CA GLY A 87 5.06 7.75 1.63
C GLY A 87 5.79 8.94 2.24
N LEU A 88 5.19 9.64 3.20
CA LEU A 88 5.74 10.87 3.76
C LEU A 88 6.70 10.58 4.92
N SER A 89 7.76 11.39 5.05
CA SER A 89 8.57 11.40 6.26
C SER A 89 7.75 11.92 7.44
N ALA A 90 8.19 11.64 8.67
CA ALA A 90 7.53 12.14 9.87
C ALA A 90 7.40 13.67 9.86
N GLU A 91 8.42 14.39 9.39
CA GLU A 91 8.41 15.84 9.28
C GLU A 91 7.39 16.34 8.26
N ALA A 92 7.23 15.65 7.13
CA ALA A 92 6.24 16.00 6.12
C ALA A 92 4.81 15.70 6.61
N MET A 93 4.62 14.65 7.43
CA MET A 93 3.35 14.36 8.08
C MET A 93 2.96 15.44 9.09
N ASP A 94 3.90 15.86 9.94
CA ASP A 94 3.69 16.94 10.92
C ASP A 94 3.30 18.26 10.25
N LEU A 95 3.88 18.57 9.09
CA LEU A 95 3.50 19.76 8.31
C LEU A 95 2.07 19.67 7.77
N LEU A 96 1.64 18.49 7.31
CA LEU A 96 0.26 18.29 6.85
C LEU A 96 -0.74 18.39 7.99
N LEU A 97 -0.42 17.85 9.17
CA LEU A 97 -1.26 17.95 10.36
C LEU A 97 -1.43 19.40 10.79
N GLN A 98 -0.34 20.17 10.85
CA GLN A 98 -0.38 21.60 11.15
C GLN A 98 -1.24 22.38 10.14
N PHE A 99 -1.18 22.02 8.86
CA PHE A 99 -2.02 22.63 7.83
C PHE A 99 -3.51 22.31 8.02
N ALA A 100 -3.84 21.04 8.31
CA ALA A 100 -5.20 20.60 8.54
C ALA A 100 -5.82 21.27 9.78
N GLU A 101 -5.06 21.39 10.87
CA GLU A 101 -5.45 22.12 12.07
C GLU A 101 -5.77 23.59 11.76
N ARG A 102 -4.93 24.24 10.95
CA ARG A 102 -5.14 25.65 10.57
C ARG A 102 -6.39 25.85 9.71
N LEU A 103 -6.73 24.89 8.86
CA LEU A 103 -7.95 24.93 8.04
C LEU A 103 -9.21 24.74 8.90
N ASN A 104 -9.15 23.91 9.93
CA ASN A 104 -10.27 23.70 10.86
C ASN A 104 -10.57 24.92 11.74
N VAL A 105 -9.60 25.80 11.98
CA VAL A 105 -9.78 27.06 12.73
C VAL A 105 -10.46 28.15 11.88
N LEU A 106 -10.53 27.99 10.56
CA LEU A 106 -11.11 28.94 9.62
C LEU A 106 -12.54 28.60 9.17
N GLY A 107 -13.09 27.45 9.62
CA GLY A 107 -14.43 26.95 9.29
C GLY A 107 -15.49 27.30 10.33
#